data_AF-A0A2M8F0C9-F1
#
_entry.id   AF-A0A2M8F0C9-F1
#
_cell.length_a   1.000
_cell.length_b   1.000
_cell.length_c   1.000
_cell.angle_alpha   90.00
_cell.angle_beta   90.00
_cell.angle_gamma   90.00
#
_symmetry.space_group_name_H-M   'P 1'
#
loop_
_entity.id
_entity.type
_entity.pdbx_description
1 polymer ?
#
loop_
_entity_poly.entity_id
_entity_poly.type
_entity_poly.pdbx_seq_one_letter_code
_entity_poly.pdbx_strand_id
1 'polypeptide(L)'
;AVIPTEVEGSSLKDSSTNARNDKKILNLDGVFIAIGYKPNTDLFKGQIELDKKGYIIVNKSMISVPGIFAAGDCVDHIYRQAATAVGMGVAAALEVEKWLEIRS
;
A
#
# COMPACT_ATOMS: atom_id res chain seq x y z
N ALA A 1 2.14 -3.66 10.49
CA ALA A 1 1.34 -3.44 11.70
C ALA A 1 1.70 -4.53 12.71
N VAL A 2 2.14 -4.16 13.91
CA VAL A 2 2.20 -5.10 15.03
C VAL A 2 0.77 -5.18 15.56
N ILE A 3 0.12 -6.34 15.39
CA ILE A 3 -1.23 -6.57 15.90
C ILE A 3 -1.05 -6.97 17.39
N PRO A 4 -1.73 -6.30 18.34
CA PRO A 4 -1.67 -6.69 19.74
C PRO A 4 -2.17 -8.13 19.94
N THR A 5 -1.65 -8.76 20.99
CA THR A 5 -1.66 -10.20 21.29
C THR A 5 -3.03 -10.75 21.72
N GLU A 6 -4.09 -10.42 21.00
CA GLU A 6 -5.34 -11.18 20.96
C GLU A 6 -5.63 -11.54 19.51
N VAL A 7 -4.82 -12.46 18.98
CA VAL A 7 -5.15 -13.15 17.74
C VAL A 7 -6.12 -14.26 18.11
N GLU A 8 -7.42 -14.02 17.98
CA GLU A 8 -8.42 -15.09 18.01
C GLU A 8 -8.11 -16.08 16.87
N GLY A 9 -7.37 -17.14 17.21
CA GLY A 9 -7.17 -18.37 16.43
C GLY A 9 -6.94 -18.18 14.94
N SER A 10 -5.71 -17.84 14.53
CA SER A 10 -5.31 -18.03 13.13
C SER A 10 -5.25 -19.52 12.81
N SER A 11 -6.25 -20.04 12.09
CA SER A 11 -6.27 -21.43 11.63
C SER A 11 -5.26 -21.62 10.49
N LEU A 12 -4.12 -22.24 10.78
CA LEU A 12 -3.17 -22.68 9.75
C LEU A 12 -3.51 -24.11 9.32
N LYS A 13 -3.67 -24.33 8.02
CA LYS A 13 -3.80 -25.67 7.43
C LYS A 13 -2.43 -26.09 6.90
N ASP A 14 -1.84 -27.11 7.50
CA ASP A 14 -0.58 -27.71 7.06
C ASP A 14 -0.83 -28.50 5.75
N SER A 15 -0.03 -28.28 4.72
CA SER A 15 -0.18 -28.94 3.41
C SER A 15 0.48 -30.32 3.33
N SER A 16 1.16 -30.75 4.40
CA SER A 16 1.93 -32.00 4.44
C SER A 16 1.19 -33.17 5.10
N THR A 17 0.04 -32.95 5.72
CA THR A 17 -0.73 -33.99 6.42
C THR A 17 -2.18 -34.00 5.96
N ASN A 18 -2.65 -35.18 5.58
CA ASN A 18 -4.04 -35.45 5.18
C ASN A 18 -5.00 -35.45 6.39
N ALA A 19 -4.78 -34.55 7.35
CA ALA A 19 -5.52 -34.45 8.60
C ALA A 19 -6.61 -33.38 8.49
N ARG A 20 -7.82 -33.84 8.76
CA ARG A 20 -9.08 -33.09 8.74
C ARG A 20 -9.07 -32.01 9.82
N ASN A 21 -9.50 -30.80 9.46
CA ASN A 21 -10.27 -29.84 10.27
C ASN A 21 -9.97 -29.60 11.77
N ASP A 22 -8.78 -29.96 12.27
CA ASP A 22 -8.40 -29.70 13.65
C ASP A 22 -7.85 -28.27 13.77
N LYS A 23 -8.65 -27.37 14.35
CA LYS A 23 -8.19 -26.04 14.72
C LYS A 23 -7.13 -26.16 15.80
N LYS A 24 -5.88 -25.85 15.47
CA LYS A 24 -4.77 -25.84 16.41
C LYS A 24 -4.51 -24.43 16.91
N ILE A 25 -4.54 -24.25 18.23
CA ILE A 25 -4.14 -23.00 18.88
C ILE A 25 -2.61 -23.00 18.99
N LEU A 26 -1.98 -21.90 18.57
CA LEU A 26 -0.54 -21.68 18.69
C LEU A 26 -0.31 -20.54 19.68
N ASN A 27 0.45 -20.80 20.74
CA ASN A 27 0.88 -19.78 21.69
C ASN A 27 2.15 -19.12 21.14
N LEU A 28 2.08 -17.83 20.82
CA LEU A 28 3.16 -17.05 20.21
C LEU A 28 3.12 -15.61 20.73
N ASP A 29 4.30 -14.99 20.84
CA ASP A 29 4.43 -13.60 21.33
C ASP A 29 4.10 -12.56 20.25
N GLY A 30 4.09 -12.96 18.97
CA GLY A 30 3.77 -12.06 17.87
C GLY A 30 3.64 -12.76 16.52
N VAL A 31 2.78 -12.20 15.66
CA VAL A 31 2.56 -12.66 14.30
C VAL A 31 2.79 -11.52 13.31
N PHE A 32 3.49 -11.81 12.22
CA PHE A 32 3.69 -10.87 11.11
C PHE A 32 2.98 -11.41 9.87
N ILE A 33 2.02 -10.64 9.35
CA ILE A 33 1.25 -11.01 8.16
C ILE A 33 1.89 -10.34 6.94
N ALA A 34 2.42 -11.15 6.02
CA ALA A 34 3.10 -10.70 4.81
C ALA A 34 2.44 -11.28 3.54
N ILE A 35 1.12 -11.07 3.39
CA ILE A 35 0.31 -11.58 2.26
C ILE A 35 0.25 -10.63 1.05
N GLY A 36 1.10 -9.60 1.04
CA GLY A 36 1.09 -8.55 0.05
C GLY A 36 0.23 -7.34 0.45
N TYR A 37 0.16 -6.38 -0.46
CA TYR A 37 -0.48 -5.09 -0.24
C TYR A 37 -1.48 -4.81 -1.36
N LYS A 38 -2.59 -4.15 -1.01
CA LYS A 38 -3.57 -3.63 -1.95
C LYS A 38 -3.62 -2.10 -1.78
N PRO A 39 -3.15 -1.30 -2.74
CA PRO A 39 -3.27 0.16 -2.65
C PRO A 39 -4.75 0.58 -2.72
N ASN A 40 -5.11 1.62 -1.98
CA ASN A 40 -6.48 2.15 -1.91
C ASN A 40 -6.83 3.03 -3.13
N THR A 41 -6.74 2.47 -4.33
CA THR A 41 -6.86 3.18 -5.62
C THR A 41 -8.05 2.70 -6.45
N ASP A 42 -8.86 1.79 -5.91
CA ASP A 42 -10.03 1.20 -6.59
C ASP A 42 -10.99 2.27 -7.14
N LEU A 43 -11.14 3.40 -6.43
CA LEU A 43 -11.99 4.54 -6.83
C LEU A 43 -11.54 5.16 -8.16
N PHE A 44 -10.26 5.08 -8.51
CA PHE A 44 -9.67 5.77 -9.66
C PHE A 44 -9.48 4.85 -10.89
N LYS A 45 -9.95 3.60 -10.82
CA LYS A 45 -9.88 2.66 -11.94
C LYS A 45 -10.56 3.23 -13.19
N GLY A 46 -9.85 3.20 -14.31
CA GLY A 46 -10.32 3.74 -15.59
C GLY A 46 -10.30 5.28 -15.68
N GLN A 47 -9.93 5.98 -14.62
CA GLN A 47 -9.82 7.45 -14.59
C GLN A 47 -8.36 7.91 -14.66
N ILE A 48 -7.45 7.15 -14.04
CA ILE A 48 -6.00 7.42 -14.05
C ILE A 48 -5.22 6.14 -14.40
N GLU A 49 -3.98 6.31 -14.81
CA GLU A 49 -3.09 5.18 -15.09
C GLU A 49 -2.69 4.46 -13.79
N LEU A 50 -2.99 3.17 -13.74
CA LEU A 50 -2.60 2.27 -12.67
C LEU A 50 -1.75 1.13 -13.24
N ASP A 51 -0.78 0.66 -12.48
CA ASP A 51 -0.03 -0.55 -12.83
C ASP A 51 -0.87 -1.83 -12.64
N LYS A 52 -0.31 -2.97 -13.02
CA LYS A 52 -0.99 -4.27 -12.90
C LYS A 52 -1.32 -4.66 -11.45
N LYS A 53 -0.70 -4.03 -10.47
CA LYS A 53 -0.90 -4.26 -9.03
C LYS A 53 -1.81 -3.18 -8.40
N GLY A 54 -2.29 -2.22 -9.17
CA GLY A 54 -3.17 -1.14 -8.74
C GLY A 54 -2.46 0.10 -8.21
N TYR A 55 -1.13 0.20 -8.30
CA TYR A 55 -0.41 1.40 -7.89
C TYR A 55 -0.57 2.51 -8.92
N ILE A 56 -0.63 3.75 -8.47
CA ILE A 56 -0.72 4.91 -9.35
C ILE A 56 0.62 5.08 -10.08
N ILE A 57 0.58 5.20 -11.41
CA ILE A 57 1.77 5.48 -12.21
C ILE A 57 2.05 6.98 -12.17
N VAL A 58 3.26 7.34 -11.75
CA VAL A 58 3.71 8.73 -11.66
C VAL A 58 5.00 8.95 -12.44
N ASN A 59 5.16 10.17 -12.96
CA ASN A 59 6.46 10.71 -13.38
C ASN A 59 6.84 11.82 -12.40
N LYS A 60 7.85 11.54 -11.56
CA LYS A 60 8.11 12.28 -10.32
C LYS A 60 6.89 12.23 -9.40
N SER A 61 6.11 13.29 -9.31
CA SER A 61 4.90 13.34 -8.47
C SER A 61 3.61 13.48 -9.28
N MET A 62 3.68 13.83 -10.57
CA MET A 62 2.50 14.04 -11.42
C MET A 62 2.08 12.74 -12.12
N ILE A 63 0.77 12.53 -12.24
CA ILE A 63 0.20 11.39 -12.99
C ILE A 63 -0.04 11.76 -14.47
N SER A 64 -0.59 10.82 -15.25
CA SER A 64 -0.91 11.04 -16.66
C SER A 64 -1.91 12.18 -16.90
N VAL A 65 -2.75 12.51 -15.91
CA VAL A 65 -3.67 13.64 -15.95
C VAL A 65 -2.97 14.91 -15.44
N PRO A 66 -2.80 15.94 -16.27
CA PRO A 66 -2.10 17.16 -15.87
C PRO A 66 -2.76 17.86 -14.67
N GLY A 67 -1.96 18.20 -13.67
CA GLY A 67 -2.44 18.88 -12.45
C GLY A 67 -2.93 17.94 -11.36
N ILE A 68 -2.89 16.63 -11.58
CA ILE A 68 -3.10 15.63 -10.54
C ILE A 68 -1.75 15.04 -10.12
N PHE A 69 -1.57 14.91 -8.81
CA PHE A 69 -0.33 14.43 -8.19
C PHE A 69 -0.63 13.32 -7.21
N ALA A 70 0.32 12.42 -7.01
CA ALA A 70 0.20 11.30 -6.07
C ALA A 70 1.52 11.06 -5.32
N ALA A 71 1.41 10.65 -4.06
CA ALA A 71 2.53 10.42 -3.16
C ALA A 71 2.21 9.36 -2.10
N GLY A 72 3.24 8.74 -1.53
CA GLY A 72 3.12 7.72 -0.49
C GLY A 72 2.82 6.32 -1.02
N ASP A 73 2.24 5.47 -0.17
CA ASP A 73 2.08 4.04 -0.42
C ASP A 73 1.21 3.70 -1.65
N CYS A 74 0.41 4.63 -2.17
CA CYS A 74 -0.37 4.40 -3.39
C CYS A 74 0.48 4.43 -4.68
N VAL A 75 1.71 4.95 -4.60
CA VAL A 75 2.70 4.97 -5.70
C VAL A 75 3.97 4.17 -5.34
N ASP A 76 4.26 3.96 -4.05
CA ASP A 76 5.46 3.25 -3.58
C ASP A 76 5.22 1.74 -3.43
N HIS A 77 5.84 0.96 -4.31
CA HIS A 77 5.78 -0.49 -4.29
C HIS A 77 6.93 -1.15 -3.50
N ILE A 78 7.94 -0.37 -3.10
CA ILE A 78 9.20 -0.85 -2.53
C ILE A 78 9.23 -0.63 -1.03
N TYR A 79 9.22 0.64 -0.59
CA TYR A 79 9.59 0.98 0.79
C TYR A 79 8.39 0.98 1.73
N ARG A 80 7.31 1.69 1.37
CA ARG A 80 6.07 1.80 2.17
C ARG A 80 6.36 2.14 3.63
N GLN A 81 7.24 3.13 3.83
CA GLN A 81 7.65 3.61 5.13
C GLN A 81 7.05 4.99 5.38
N ALA A 82 6.69 5.29 6.62
CA ALA A 82 6.17 6.60 6.98
C ALA A 82 7.10 7.74 6.53
N ALA A 83 8.42 7.57 6.71
CA ALA A 83 9.40 8.56 6.31
C ALA A 83 9.47 8.76 4.78
N THR A 84 9.42 7.68 3.99
CA THR A 84 9.41 7.80 2.53
C THR A 84 8.13 8.46 2.04
N ALA A 85 6.98 8.07 2.60
CA ALA A 85 5.69 8.67 2.26
C ALA A 85 5.64 10.18 2.56
N VAL A 86 6.18 10.62 3.70
CA VAL A 86 6.27 12.06 4.04
C VAL A 86 7.17 12.80 3.04
N GLY A 87 8.35 12.26 2.72
CA GLY A 87 9.25 12.89 1.75
C GLY A 87 8.61 13.06 0.37
N MET A 88 7.88 12.04 -0.08
CA MET A 88 7.12 12.08 -1.34
C MET A 88 5.99 13.11 -1.29
N GLY A 89 5.29 13.23 -0.16
CA GLY A 89 4.24 14.23 0.03
C GLY A 89 4.76 15.66 -0.07
N VAL A 90 5.92 15.94 0.54
CA VAL A 90 6.59 17.25 0.42
C VAL A 90 6.99 17.54 -1.02
N ALA A 91 7.57 16.57 -1.72
CA ALA A 91 7.94 16.73 -3.13
C ALA A 91 6.71 17.03 -4.01
N ALA A 92 5.61 16.29 -3.81
CA ALA A 92 4.37 16.50 -4.54
C ALA A 92 3.77 17.89 -4.27
N ALA A 93 3.80 18.38 -3.03
CA ALA A 93 3.31 19.71 -2.67
C ALA A 93 4.09 20.84 -3.38
N LEU A 94 5.42 20.73 -3.44
CA LEU A 94 6.27 21.70 -4.15
C LEU A 94 6.03 21.66 -5.68
N GLU A 95 5.78 20.48 -6.23
CA GLU A 95 5.39 20.35 -7.64
C GLU A 95 4.01 20.95 -7.94
N VAL A 96 3.05 20.80 -7.02
CA VAL A 96 1.73 21.45 -7.11
C VAL A 96 1.87 22.96 -7.10
N GLU A 97 2.64 23.51 -6.15
CA GLU A 97 2.91 24.95 -6.05
C GLU A 97 3.46 25.50 -7.37
N LYS A 98 4.54 24.89 -7.86
CA LYS A 98 5.17 25.29 -9.13
C LYS A 98 4.22 25.16 -10.33
N TRP A 99 3.39 24.11 -10.37
CA TRP A 99 2.40 23.95 -11.43
C TRP A 99 1.42 25.13 -11.44
N LEU A 100 0.97 25.54 -10.25
CA LEU A 100 -0.01 26.63 -10.07
C LEU A 100 0.59 27.98 -10.48
N GLU A 101 1.83 28.25 -10.08
CA GLU A 101 2.56 29.47 -10.48
C GLU A 101 2.72 29.63 -12.00
N ILE A 102 2.97 28.53 -12.72
CA ILE A 102 3.14 28.55 -14.18
C ILE A 102 1.82 28.88 -14.90
N ARG A 103 0.67 28.72 -14.23
CA ARG A 103 -0.67 28.84 -14.82
C ARG A 103 -1.52 29.95 -14.22
N SER A 104 -1.03 30.67 -13.21
CA SER A 104 -1.55 31.95 -12.74
C SER A 104 -1.10 33.09 -13.64
#